data_AF-A0A2J8JMZ0-F1
#
_entry.id   AF-A0A2J8JMZ0-F1
#
_cell.length_a   1.000
_cell.length_b   1.000
_cell.length_c   1.000
_cell.angle_alpha   90.00
_cell.angle_beta   90.00
_cell.angle_gamma   90.00
#
_symmetry.space_group_name_H-M   'P 1'
#
loop_
_entity.id
_entity.type
_entity.pdbx_description
1 polymer ?
#
loop_
_entity_poly.entity_id
_entity_poly.type
_entity_poly.pdbx_seq_one_letter_code
_entity_poly.pdbx_strand_id
1 'polypeptide(L)'
;SPPALELARGSVAPAPGAKAKSLEGGGAGPVDYHLLMMFTKAEHNSALQAKARVALRSLLRLAKFEAHEVLNLHFVSEEASREVAKGLLRELLPPAAGFKCKFLTDEDGTGHQ
;
A
#
# COMPACT_ATOMS: atom_id res chain seq x y z
N SER A 1 48.76 -30.35 12.19
CA SER A 1 47.49 -30.18 12.91
C SER A 1 47.76 -29.43 14.22
N PRO A 2 46.86 -28.51 14.62
CA PRO A 2 46.81 -27.09 14.27
C PRO A 2 47.55 -26.19 15.29
N PRO A 3 47.80 -24.90 15.01
CA PRO A 3 48.03 -23.93 16.08
C PRO A 3 46.68 -23.43 16.61
N ALA A 4 46.63 -23.33 17.94
CA ALA A 4 45.48 -22.92 18.73
C ALA A 4 45.18 -21.42 18.55
N LEU A 5 43.89 -21.11 18.56
CA LEU A 5 43.31 -19.77 18.63
C LEU A 5 43.63 -19.14 19.99
N GLU A 6 44.32 -17.99 20.00
CA GLU A 6 44.38 -17.12 21.18
C GLU A 6 43.96 -15.68 20.81
N LEU A 7 42.68 -15.42 21.08
CA LEU A 7 42.08 -14.23 21.68
C LEU A 7 42.92 -12.94 21.73
N ALA A 8 42.70 -12.03 20.77
CA ALA A 8 42.95 -10.61 20.96
C ALA A 8 41.69 -9.90 21.48
N ARG A 9 41.79 -9.39 22.71
CA ARG A 9 40.81 -8.55 23.39
C ARG A 9 40.64 -7.18 22.72
N GLY A 10 39.39 -6.75 22.57
CA GLY A 10 38.97 -5.35 22.38
C GLY A 10 37.44 -5.31 22.39
N SER A 11 36.79 -5.31 23.55
CA SER A 11 36.38 -4.11 24.31
C SER A 11 35.60 -3.10 23.47
N VAL A 12 34.27 -3.12 23.57
CA VAL A 12 33.46 -1.95 23.95
C VAL A 12 32.05 -2.45 24.33
N ALA A 13 31.66 -2.22 25.57
CA ALA A 13 30.30 -2.38 26.03
C ALA A 13 29.44 -1.23 25.46
N PRO A 14 28.21 -1.47 24.96
CA PRO A 14 27.31 -0.37 24.63
C PRO A 14 26.84 0.30 25.94
N ALA A 15 26.99 1.62 25.98
CA ALA A 15 26.63 2.48 27.10
C ALA A 15 25.14 2.37 27.48
N PRO A 16 24.79 2.49 28.78
CA PRO A 16 23.40 2.56 29.23
C PRO A 16 22.84 3.94 28.90
N GLY A 17 22.33 4.10 27.68
CA GLY A 17 21.80 5.37 27.21
C GLY A 17 20.77 5.27 26.08
N ALA A 18 20.42 4.07 25.63
CA ALA A 18 19.27 3.89 24.76
C ALA A 18 18.01 3.96 25.62
N LYS A 19 17.51 5.19 25.83
CA LYS A 19 16.08 5.43 26.07
C LYS A 19 15.35 4.69 24.95
N ALA A 20 14.90 3.47 25.23
CA ALA A 20 13.77 2.90 24.55
C ALA A 20 12.67 3.94 24.73
N LYS A 21 12.42 4.72 23.67
CA LYS A 21 11.16 5.43 23.55
C LYS A 21 10.13 4.31 23.45
N SER A 22 9.66 3.90 24.63
CA SER A 22 8.36 3.30 24.80
C SER A 22 7.41 4.17 23.99
N LEU A 23 6.92 3.65 22.87
CA LEU A 23 5.81 4.22 22.12
C LEU A 23 4.55 3.93 22.94
N GLU A 24 4.49 4.50 24.14
CA GLU A 24 3.25 4.66 24.87
C GLU A 24 2.93 6.16 24.85
N GLY A 25 2.26 6.54 23.78
CA GLY A 25 1.41 7.71 23.63
C GLY A 25 0.37 7.27 22.61
N GLY A 26 -0.89 7.02 22.98
CA GLY A 26 -1.74 7.97 23.67
C GLY A 26 -2.49 8.76 22.58
N GLY A 27 -3.45 8.09 21.93
CA GLY A 27 -4.19 8.57 20.76
C GLY A 27 -3.81 7.78 19.51
N ALA A 28 -4.72 6.93 19.02
CA ALA A 28 -4.54 6.27 17.73
C ALA A 28 -4.47 7.35 16.64
N GLY A 29 -3.26 7.70 16.22
CA GLY A 29 -3.04 8.54 15.05
C GLY A 29 -3.67 7.89 13.81
N PRO A 30 -3.93 8.66 12.74
CA PRO A 30 -4.52 8.10 11.54
C PRO A 30 -3.66 6.95 10.98
N VAL A 31 -4.29 5.81 10.70
CA VAL A 31 -3.64 4.60 10.17
C VAL A 31 -4.01 4.46 8.69
N ASP A 32 -2.99 4.50 7.83
CA ASP A 32 -3.18 4.32 6.39
C ASP A 32 -2.90 2.86 5.98
N TYR A 33 -3.91 2.21 5.41
CA TYR A 33 -3.79 0.90 4.76
C TYR A 33 -3.61 1.10 3.26
N HIS A 34 -2.62 0.44 2.65
CA HIS A 34 -2.34 0.57 1.21
C HIS A 34 -2.57 -0.74 0.48
N LEU A 35 -3.39 -0.71 -0.57
CA LEU A 35 -3.61 -1.84 -1.48
C LEU A 35 -3.19 -1.44 -2.88
N LEU A 36 -2.36 -2.24 -3.53
CA LEU A 36 -1.98 -2.05 -4.92
C LEU A 36 -2.63 -3.10 -5.81
N MET A 37 -3.25 -2.66 -6.89
CA MET A 37 -3.92 -3.50 -7.87
C MET A 37 -3.43 -3.17 -9.28
N MET A 38 -3.05 -4.21 -10.03
CA MET A 38 -2.79 -4.09 -11.46
C MET A 38 -4.12 -4.03 -12.20
N PHE A 39 -4.37 -2.92 -12.88
CA PHE A 39 -5.58 -2.73 -13.67
C PHE A 39 -5.22 -2.10 -15.01
N THR A 40 -4.66 -2.94 -15.88
CA THR A 40 -4.17 -2.57 -17.21
C THR A 40 -4.96 -3.29 -18.31
N LYS A 41 -5.04 -2.69 -19.49
CA LYS A 41 -5.76 -3.19 -20.68
C LYS A 41 -7.24 -3.47 -20.41
N ALA A 42 -7.88 -2.66 -19.56
CA ALA A 42 -9.24 -2.85 -19.11
C ALA A 42 -10.30 -2.23 -20.04
N GLU A 43 -9.94 -1.25 -20.88
CA GLU A 43 -10.88 -0.52 -21.74
C GLU A 43 -11.79 -1.43 -22.57
N HIS A 44 -11.20 -2.38 -23.29
CA HIS A 44 -11.95 -3.33 -24.13
C HIS A 44 -12.12 -4.71 -23.48
N ASN A 45 -11.71 -4.88 -22.22
CA ASN A 45 -11.75 -6.15 -21.52
C ASN A 45 -12.88 -6.18 -20.50
N SER A 46 -14.10 -6.44 -20.97
CA SER A 46 -15.31 -6.53 -20.14
C SER A 46 -15.21 -7.60 -19.05
N ALA A 47 -14.51 -8.70 -19.30
CA ALA A 47 -14.27 -9.75 -18.31
C ALA A 47 -13.39 -9.24 -17.15
N LEU A 48 -12.35 -8.47 -17.45
CA LEU A 48 -11.49 -7.86 -16.43
C LEU A 48 -12.26 -6.79 -15.63
N GLN A 49 -13.06 -5.96 -16.29
CA GLN A 49 -13.92 -4.98 -15.62
C GLN A 49 -14.91 -5.65 -14.66
N ALA A 50 -15.55 -6.74 -15.10
CA ALA A 50 -16.47 -7.51 -14.26
C ALA A 50 -15.75 -8.11 -13.04
N LYS A 51 -14.56 -8.68 -13.23
CA LYS A 51 -13.73 -9.21 -12.13
C LYS A 51 -13.35 -8.11 -11.14
N ALA A 52 -12.89 -6.97 -11.62
CA ALA A 52 -12.54 -5.83 -10.77
C ALA A 52 -13.76 -5.30 -10.00
N ARG A 53 -14.92 -5.20 -10.66
CA ARG A 53 -16.17 -4.81 -10.00
C ARG A 53 -16.54 -5.76 -8.86
N VAL A 54 -16.46 -7.07 -9.09
CA VAL A 54 -16.76 -8.06 -8.04
C VAL A 54 -15.73 -8.00 -6.90
N ALA A 55 -14.45 -7.89 -7.22
CA ALA A 55 -13.37 -7.80 -6.24
C ALA A 55 -13.51 -6.54 -5.36
N LEU A 56 -13.66 -5.37 -5.97
CA LEU A 56 -13.84 -4.09 -5.27
C LEU A 56 -15.14 -4.11 -4.46
N ARG A 57 -16.26 -4.57 -5.03
CA ARG A 57 -17.53 -4.66 -4.29
C ARG A 57 -17.42 -5.58 -3.08
N SER A 58 -16.75 -6.72 -3.21
CA SER A 58 -16.56 -7.66 -2.10
C SER A 58 -15.67 -7.04 -1.02
N LEU A 59 -14.56 -6.43 -1.42
CA LEU A 59 -13.63 -5.72 -0.53
C LEU A 59 -14.37 -4.64 0.25
N LEU A 60 -15.08 -3.74 -0.42
CA LEU A 60 -15.80 -2.62 0.21
C LEU A 60 -16.95 -3.09 1.11
N ARG A 61 -17.59 -4.21 0.79
CA ARG A 61 -18.65 -4.78 1.62
C ARG A 61 -18.13 -5.40 2.91
N LEU A 62 -16.93 -5.99 2.87
CA LEU A 62 -16.34 -6.70 4.01
C LEU A 62 -15.37 -5.84 4.82
N ALA A 63 -14.85 -4.78 4.20
CA ALA A 63 -13.98 -3.80 4.83
C ALA A 63 -14.72 -3.08 5.95
N LYS A 64 -14.17 -3.18 7.16
CA LYS A 64 -14.55 -2.39 8.32
C LYS A 64 -13.31 -1.64 8.75
N PHE A 65 -13.37 -0.31 8.62
CA PHE A 65 -12.31 0.59 9.04
C PHE A 65 -12.85 1.45 10.18
N GLU A 66 -12.05 1.62 11.21
CA GLU A 66 -12.32 2.59 12.27
C GLU A 66 -12.22 4.02 11.72
N ALA A 67 -12.77 5.01 12.43
CA ALA A 67 -12.82 6.41 11.95
C ALA A 67 -11.43 7.03 11.69
N HIS A 68 -10.38 6.46 12.30
CA HIS A 68 -8.99 6.89 12.13
C HIS A 68 -8.25 6.08 11.06
N GLU A 69 -8.87 5.04 10.50
CA GLU A 69 -8.28 4.17 9.50
C GLU A 69 -8.72 4.59 8.09
N VAL A 70 -7.77 4.66 7.16
CA VAL A 70 -8.00 5.05 5.78
C VAL A 70 -7.46 4.00 4.83
N LEU A 71 -8.31 3.52 3.91
CA LEU A 71 -7.87 2.61 2.87
C LEU A 71 -7.46 3.39 1.61
N ASN A 72 -6.17 3.34 1.29
CA ASN A 72 -5.58 3.86 0.08
C ASN A 72 -5.54 2.77 -1.00
N LEU A 73 -6.33 2.93 -2.06
CA LEU A 73 -6.35 2.06 -3.22
C LEU A 73 -5.42 2.63 -4.30
N HIS A 74 -4.39 1.87 -4.66
CA HIS A 74 -3.38 2.20 -5.65
C HIS A 74 -3.63 1.36 -6.90
N PHE A 75 -4.03 2.00 -8.00
CA PHE A 75 -4.24 1.32 -9.28
C PHE A 75 -3.06 1.58 -10.20
N VAL A 76 -2.37 0.52 -10.62
CA VAL A 76 -1.38 0.59 -11.70
C VAL A 76 -2.14 0.40 -13.01
N SER A 77 -2.31 1.51 -13.73
CA SER A 77 -3.18 1.59 -14.91
C SER A 77 -2.64 2.60 -15.91
N GLU A 78 -2.71 2.26 -17.19
CA GLU A 78 -2.61 3.24 -18.26
C GLU A 78 -3.85 4.16 -18.31
N GLU A 79 -3.77 5.25 -19.06
CA GLU A 79 -4.77 6.32 -19.08
C GLU A 79 -6.20 5.82 -19.40
N ALA A 80 -6.36 4.96 -20.41
CA ALA A 80 -7.67 4.41 -20.76
C ALA A 80 -8.26 3.54 -19.63
N SER A 81 -7.44 2.69 -19.02
CA SER A 81 -7.86 1.85 -17.89
C SER A 81 -8.15 2.65 -16.63
N ARG A 82 -7.48 3.79 -16.44
CA ARG A 82 -7.74 4.71 -15.33
C ARG A 82 -9.16 5.28 -15.40
N GLU A 83 -9.64 5.68 -16.57
CA GLU A 83 -11.00 6.22 -16.70
C GLU A 83 -12.07 5.15 -16.41
N VAL A 84 -11.83 3.91 -16.84
CA VAL A 84 -12.67 2.76 -16.49
C VAL A 84 -12.69 2.51 -14.98
N ALA A 85 -11.53 2.51 -14.33
CA ALA A 85 -11.41 2.30 -12.89
C ALA A 85 -12.08 3.43 -12.09
N LYS A 86 -11.92 4.70 -12.50
CA LYS A 86 -12.63 5.84 -11.91
C LYS A 86 -14.15 5.68 -12.02
N GLY A 87 -14.65 5.24 -13.18
CA GLY A 87 -16.07 4.96 -13.38
C GLY A 87 -16.61 3.91 -12.41
N LEU A 88 -15.89 2.79 -12.27
CA LEU A 88 -16.22 1.72 -11.33
C LEU A 88 -16.18 2.20 -9.87
N LEU A 89 -15.15 2.95 -9.49
CA LEU A 89 -15.00 3.46 -8.13
C LEU A 89 -16.10 4.46 -7.77
N ARG A 90 -16.49 5.34 -8.68
CA ARG A 90 -17.61 6.28 -8.47
C ARG A 90 -18.93 5.55 -8.26
N GLU A 91 -19.12 4.39 -8.90
CA GLU A 91 -20.31 3.56 -8.70
C GLU A 91 -20.30 2.84 -7.35
N LEU A 92 -19.12 2.38 -6.91
CA LEU A 92 -18.98 1.49 -5.75
C LEU A 92 -18.68 2.22 -4.43
N LEU A 93 -18.06 3.40 -4.47
CA LEU A 93 -17.66 4.17 -3.29
C LEU A 93 -18.67 5.29 -2.99
N PRO A 94 -19.33 5.25 -1.82
CA PRO A 94 -20.04 6.42 -1.31
C PRO A 94 -19.06 7.58 -1.08
N PRO A 95 -19.45 8.85 -1.32
CA PRO A 95 -18.59 10.02 -1.08
C PRO A 95 -18.08 10.15 0.36
N ALA A 96 -18.78 9.55 1.33
CA ALA A 96 -18.48 9.64 2.76
C ALA A 96 -17.64 8.46 3.30
N ALA A 97 -17.30 7.50 2.45
CA ALA A 97 -16.59 6.31 2.86
C ALA A 97 -15.09 6.67 2.98
N GLY A 98 -14.42 6.30 4.09
CA GLY A 98 -13.02 6.64 4.42
C GLY A 98 -11.96 6.01 3.50
N PHE A 99 -12.17 6.08 2.19
CA PHE A 99 -11.35 5.49 1.15
C PHE A 99 -10.68 6.61 0.35
N LYS A 100 -9.39 6.46 0.10
CA LYS A 100 -8.62 7.32 -0.80
C LYS A 100 -8.20 6.52 -2.03
N CYS A 101 -8.49 7.01 -3.22
CA CYS A 101 -8.05 6.37 -4.45
C CYS A 101 -6.89 7.15 -5.06
N LYS A 102 -5.80 6.44 -5.37
CA LYS A 102 -4.64 6.95 -6.08
C LYS A 102 -4.41 6.08 -7.32
N PHE A 103 -4.18 6.72 -8.44
CA PHE A 103 -3.82 6.03 -9.66
C PHE A 103 -2.33 6.26 -9.89
N LEU A 104 -1.58 5.16 -9.92
CA LEU A 104 -0.19 5.14 -10.35
C LEU A 104 -0.24 4.97 -11.86
N THR A 105 0.11 6.04 -12.58
CA THR A 105 0.44 5.86 -13.99
C THR A 105 1.82 5.20 -14.04
N ASP A 106 2.02 4.28 -14.97
CA ASP A 106 3.37 3.99 -15.45
C ASP A 106 3.83 5.21 -16.25
N GLU A 107 4.33 6.24 -15.55
CA GLU A 107 5.01 7.39 -16.15
C GLU A 107 6.50 7.29 -15.77
N ASP A 108 7.15 6.21 -16.20
CA ASP A 108 8.59 6.19 -16.42
C ASP A 108 8.91 5.50 -17.75
N GLY A 109 8.42 6.13 -18.82
CA GLY A 109 8.85 5.91 -20.19
C GLY A 109 9.69 7.08 -20.69
N THR A 110 10.59 7.63 -19.86
CA THR A 110 11.56 8.63 -20.34
C THR A 110 12.70 7.91 -21.03
N GLY A 111 12.70 7.92 -22.37
CA GLY A 111 13.67 7.23 -23.20
C GLY A 111 15.09 7.80 -23.12
N HIS A 112 16.06 6.93 -23.42
CA HIS A 112 17.32 7.31 -24.04
C HIS A 112 17.63 6.29 -25.15
N GLN A 113 17.46 6.71 -26.40
CA GLN A 113 18.31 6.28 -27.52
C GLN A 113 18.96 7.55 -28.08
#